data_AF-A0AA36I0U3-F1
#
_entry.id   AF-A0AA36I0U3-F1
#
_cell.length_a   1.000
_cell.length_b   1.000
_cell.length_c   1.000
_cell.angle_alpha   90.00
_cell.angle_beta   90.00
_cell.angle_gamma   90.00
#
_symmetry.space_group_name_H-M   'P 1'
#
loop_
_entity.id
_entity.type
_entity.pdbx_description
1 polymer ?
#
loop_
_entity_poly.entity_id
_entity_poly.type
_entity_poly.pdbx_seq_one_letter_code
_entity_poly.pdbx_strand_id
1 'polypeptide(L)'
;MREYVDEHIMSNVHDWDEKGVIPKEMYLEAGKQGTLGLCIGRPWPEKYFGPSPWGFEPDYFHELIMYDEMSRTGSVGFQWGIAGGTTIGLPPVYHHGSEELKQRVMPACVKGEKVCCLAITEPTAGSDVANLKCTAKLEGDHYILNGEKKWITNGIFADYFTVACRTGKPGVGGISLLLVEKGMPGLETRKMKCSGAWSSGTTYITFDDVKVPKGNLLGKEGKGFQYMMQNFNHERFAFCAMSTRFARVCLEESLKFAGKRKTFGKTLIQHPVIRFKVAEMARQVEATHNWLEWITYQLNTMPKLEAMLKLGGHTALCKVQCTKVMEYCAREAAQIFGGLSYSRGGQGEKVERLNREVRAMAIPGGSEEIMLDLGVKQSTKLAQMAKMFAEAAPQPQAAKL
;
A
#
# COMPACT_ATOMS: atom_id res chain seq x y z
N MET A 1 0.03 0.85 -20.44
CA MET A 1 0.62 1.22 -19.12
C MET A 1 1.95 1.95 -19.26
N ARG A 2 2.99 1.32 -19.81
CA ARG A 2 4.31 1.95 -20.00
C ARG A 2 4.24 3.30 -20.71
N GLU A 3 3.64 3.32 -21.91
CA GLU A 3 3.43 4.53 -22.71
C GLU A 3 2.66 5.60 -21.92
N TYR A 4 1.55 5.22 -21.29
CA TYR A 4 0.77 6.12 -20.42
C TYR A 4 1.62 6.79 -19.33
N VAL A 5 2.50 6.03 -18.66
CA VAL A 5 3.40 6.57 -17.64
C VAL A 5 4.45 7.50 -18.25
N ASP A 6 5.05 7.10 -19.36
CA ASP A 6 6.12 7.87 -20.00
C ASP A 6 5.61 9.20 -20.59
N GLU A 7 4.42 9.20 -21.18
CA GLU A 7 3.85 10.37 -21.88
C GLU A 7 3.09 11.33 -20.96
N HIS A 8 2.35 10.83 -19.96
CA HIS A 8 1.43 11.66 -19.17
C HIS A 8 1.88 11.90 -17.73
N ILE A 9 2.75 11.04 -17.18
CA ILE A 9 3.06 11.05 -15.75
C ILE A 9 4.50 11.50 -15.51
N MET A 10 5.47 10.84 -16.15
CA MET A 10 6.89 10.88 -15.81
C MET A 10 7.46 12.29 -15.65
N SER A 11 7.18 13.18 -16.61
CA SER A 11 7.71 14.55 -16.66
C SER A 11 7.13 15.48 -15.59
N ASN A 12 5.96 15.15 -15.04
CA ASN A 12 5.22 16.01 -14.13
C ASN A 12 5.48 15.70 -12.64
N VAL A 13 6.03 14.53 -12.34
CA VAL A 13 6.09 14.00 -10.96
C VAL A 13 6.96 14.86 -10.04
N HIS A 14 8.03 15.47 -10.56
CA HIS A 14 8.85 16.40 -9.75
C HIS A 14 8.00 17.58 -9.25
N ASP A 15 7.32 18.27 -10.17
CA ASP A 15 6.46 19.41 -9.84
C ASP A 15 5.33 19.06 -8.85
N TRP A 16 4.71 17.89 -9.02
CA TRP A 16 3.65 17.44 -8.11
C TRP A 16 4.17 17.17 -6.70
N ASP A 17 5.38 16.61 -6.58
CA ASP A 17 6.00 16.37 -5.30
C ASP A 17 6.43 17.69 -4.64
N GLU A 18 7.05 18.62 -5.38
CA GLU A 18 7.40 19.97 -4.91
C GLU A 18 6.18 20.74 -4.38
N LYS A 19 5.06 20.69 -5.11
CA LYS A 19 3.78 21.32 -4.71
C LYS A 19 3.06 20.52 -3.62
N GLY A 20 3.44 19.26 -3.42
CA GLY A 20 2.79 18.33 -2.50
C GLY A 20 1.34 18.02 -2.87
N VAL A 21 0.98 18.04 -4.15
CA VAL A 21 -0.37 17.75 -4.64
C VAL A 21 -0.34 17.20 -6.07
N ILE A 22 -1.20 16.22 -6.34
CA ILE A 22 -1.45 15.69 -7.68
C ILE A 22 -2.70 16.38 -8.25
N PRO A 23 -2.68 16.86 -9.50
CA PRO A 23 -3.85 17.49 -10.13
C PRO A 23 -5.04 16.53 -10.19
N LYS A 24 -6.27 17.06 -10.03
CA LYS A 24 -7.51 16.26 -10.05
C LYS A 24 -7.68 15.52 -11.38
N GLU A 25 -7.24 16.11 -12.47
CA GLU A 25 -7.29 15.57 -13.83
C GLU A 25 -6.57 14.22 -13.92
N MET A 26 -5.50 14.03 -13.14
CA MET A 26 -4.77 12.76 -13.12
C MET A 26 -5.56 11.63 -12.46
N TYR A 27 -6.42 11.93 -11.48
CA TYR A 27 -7.32 10.94 -10.88
C TYR A 27 -8.37 10.51 -11.89
N LEU A 28 -8.98 11.46 -12.61
CA LEU A 28 -9.94 11.17 -13.67
C LEU A 28 -9.32 10.34 -14.79
N GLU A 29 -8.09 10.65 -15.19
CA GLU A 29 -7.38 9.89 -16.20
C GLU A 29 -7.04 8.48 -15.72
N ALA A 30 -6.54 8.32 -14.49
CA ALA A 30 -6.32 6.99 -13.89
C ALA A 30 -7.62 6.16 -13.82
N GLY A 31 -8.75 6.82 -13.54
CA GLY A 31 -10.08 6.22 -13.61
C GLY A 31 -10.43 5.73 -15.01
N LYS A 32 -10.25 6.57 -16.05
CA LYS A 32 -10.49 6.18 -17.45
C LYS A 32 -9.62 5.02 -17.91
N GLN A 33 -8.35 4.99 -17.50
CA GLN A 33 -7.41 3.92 -17.82
C GLN A 33 -7.72 2.62 -17.06
N GLY A 34 -8.64 2.64 -16.08
CA GLY A 34 -9.01 1.48 -15.25
C GLY A 34 -8.03 1.15 -14.14
N THR A 35 -6.95 1.91 -13.96
CA THR A 35 -5.91 1.60 -12.97
C THR A 35 -6.44 1.73 -11.54
N LEU A 36 -7.32 2.69 -11.29
CA LEU A 36 -8.00 2.85 -9.99
C LEU A 36 -8.90 1.66 -9.64
N GLY A 37 -9.57 1.08 -10.64
CA GLY A 37 -10.35 -0.15 -10.48
C GLY A 37 -9.47 -1.35 -10.12
N LEU A 38 -8.30 -1.44 -10.77
CA LEU A 38 -7.34 -2.53 -10.58
C LEU A 38 -6.71 -2.50 -9.17
N CYS A 39 -6.45 -1.32 -8.64
CA CYS A 39 -5.89 -1.13 -7.29
C CYS A 39 -6.78 -1.65 -6.16
N ILE A 40 -8.08 -1.86 -6.38
CA ILE A 40 -8.98 -2.41 -5.34
C ILE A 40 -8.66 -3.89 -5.05
N GLY A 41 -7.97 -4.56 -5.98
CA GLY A 41 -7.73 -6.00 -5.93
C GLY A 41 -8.86 -6.77 -6.61
N ARG A 42 -9.09 -8.01 -6.16
CA ARG A 42 -9.97 -8.98 -6.84
C ARG A 42 -11.25 -9.29 -6.05
N PRO A 43 -12.36 -9.59 -6.76
CA PRO A 43 -12.53 -9.56 -8.21
C PRO A 43 -12.62 -8.13 -8.76
N TRP A 44 -12.52 -7.96 -10.09
CA TRP A 44 -12.74 -6.67 -10.72
C TRP A 44 -14.12 -6.08 -10.34
N PRO A 45 -14.24 -4.78 -10.03
CA PRO A 45 -15.49 -4.18 -9.59
C PRO A 45 -16.45 -3.90 -10.76
N GLU A 46 -16.74 -4.90 -11.59
CA GLU A 46 -17.49 -4.76 -12.85
C GLU A 46 -18.83 -4.04 -12.66
N LYS A 47 -19.57 -4.39 -11.59
CA LYS A 47 -20.86 -3.77 -11.28
C LYS A 47 -20.81 -2.24 -11.11
N TYR A 48 -19.67 -1.70 -10.69
CA TYR A 48 -19.52 -0.27 -10.36
C TYR A 48 -18.62 0.48 -11.34
N PHE A 49 -17.73 -0.23 -12.03
CA PHE A 49 -16.79 0.34 -13.00
C PHE A 49 -17.22 0.08 -14.46
N GLY A 50 -17.94 -1.02 -14.71
CA GLY A 50 -18.12 -1.60 -16.04
C GLY A 50 -17.10 -2.70 -16.34
N PRO A 51 -17.17 -3.33 -17.52
CA PRO A 51 -16.19 -4.33 -17.94
C PRO A 51 -14.78 -3.73 -17.91
N SER A 52 -13.77 -4.57 -17.72
CA SER A 52 -12.39 -4.09 -17.73
C SER A 52 -12.08 -3.43 -19.08
N PRO A 53 -11.38 -2.28 -19.09
CA PRO A 53 -11.08 -1.57 -20.34
C PRO A 53 -10.08 -2.33 -21.22
N TRP A 54 -9.47 -3.40 -20.69
CA TRP A 54 -8.48 -4.23 -21.38
C TRP A 54 -9.09 -5.49 -22.03
N GLY A 55 -10.38 -5.75 -21.85
CA GLY A 55 -11.07 -6.88 -22.48
C GLY A 55 -10.80 -8.25 -21.85
N PHE A 56 -10.22 -8.29 -20.65
CA PHE A 56 -9.96 -9.52 -19.87
C PHE A 56 -10.14 -9.27 -18.37
N GLU A 57 -10.46 -10.31 -17.59
CA GLU A 57 -10.48 -10.19 -16.12
C GLU A 57 -9.05 -10.07 -15.59
N PRO A 58 -8.68 -8.93 -14.96
CA PRO A 58 -7.31 -8.73 -14.52
C PRO A 58 -6.93 -9.66 -13.38
N ASP A 59 -5.63 -9.94 -13.30
CA ASP A 59 -5.03 -10.80 -12.29
C ASP A 59 -3.95 -10.13 -11.45
N TYR A 60 -3.39 -10.84 -10.47
CA TYR A 60 -2.35 -10.25 -9.63
C TYR A 60 -1.06 -9.94 -10.41
N PHE A 61 -0.82 -10.56 -11.57
CA PHE A 61 0.28 -10.16 -12.47
C PHE A 61 -0.04 -8.84 -13.17
N HIS A 62 -1.27 -8.64 -13.61
CA HIS A 62 -1.70 -7.34 -14.16
C HIS A 62 -1.59 -6.23 -13.11
N GLU A 63 -1.97 -6.51 -11.86
CA GLU A 63 -1.80 -5.57 -10.75
C GLU A 63 -0.31 -5.31 -10.43
N LEU A 64 0.52 -6.35 -10.42
CA LEU A 64 1.98 -6.22 -10.27
C LEU A 64 2.57 -5.32 -11.36
N ILE A 65 2.21 -5.53 -12.62
CA ILE A 65 2.67 -4.72 -13.76
C ILE A 65 2.21 -3.27 -13.60
N MET A 66 0.99 -3.04 -13.13
CA MET A 66 0.49 -1.68 -12.89
C MET A 66 1.31 -0.95 -11.82
N TYR A 67 1.56 -1.57 -10.66
CA TYR A 67 2.40 -0.96 -9.62
C TYR A 67 3.85 -0.78 -10.09
N ASP A 68 4.41 -1.75 -10.83
CA ASP A 68 5.77 -1.65 -11.41
C ASP A 68 5.87 -0.45 -12.37
N GLU A 69 4.98 -0.37 -13.36
CA GLU A 69 5.03 0.70 -14.36
C GLU A 69 4.82 2.08 -13.72
N MET A 70 3.82 2.24 -12.86
CA MET A 70 3.56 3.55 -12.27
C MET A 70 4.65 3.97 -11.26
N SER A 71 5.37 3.00 -10.67
CA SER A 71 6.49 3.26 -9.76
C SER A 71 7.81 3.61 -10.48
N ARG A 72 7.90 3.47 -11.81
CA ARG A 72 9.04 3.94 -12.64
C ARG A 72 9.34 5.43 -12.51
N THR A 73 8.33 6.17 -12.10
CA THR A 73 8.40 7.60 -11.78
C THR A 73 9.38 7.90 -10.64
N GLY A 74 9.65 6.93 -9.77
CA GLY A 74 10.53 7.10 -8.61
C GLY A 74 9.95 8.07 -7.59
N SER A 75 8.64 7.99 -7.32
CA SER A 75 7.95 8.78 -6.30
C SER A 75 6.93 7.94 -5.55
N VAL A 76 7.17 7.75 -4.25
CA VAL A 76 6.21 7.20 -3.28
C VAL A 76 5.02 8.15 -3.15
N GLY A 77 5.28 9.47 -3.12
CA GLY A 77 4.23 10.49 -3.06
C GLY A 77 3.19 10.37 -4.15
N PHE A 78 3.63 10.19 -5.41
CA PHE A 78 2.73 10.02 -6.54
C PHE A 78 1.95 8.71 -6.45
N GLN A 79 2.63 7.59 -6.23
CA GLN A 79 2.01 6.27 -6.10
C GLN A 79 0.90 6.25 -5.05
N TRP A 80 1.21 6.72 -3.84
CA TRP A 80 0.27 6.72 -2.75
C TRP A 80 -0.84 7.75 -2.93
N GLY A 81 -0.52 8.92 -3.50
CA GLY A 81 -1.51 9.96 -3.75
C GLY A 81 -2.59 9.50 -4.72
N ILE A 82 -2.19 8.84 -5.83
CA ILE A 82 -3.12 8.41 -6.87
C ILE A 82 -3.85 7.11 -6.51
N ALA A 83 -3.12 6.09 -6.04
CA ALA A 83 -3.65 4.74 -5.85
C ALA A 83 -4.02 4.43 -4.39
N GLY A 84 -3.42 5.10 -3.40
CA GLY A 84 -3.57 4.74 -1.99
C GLY A 84 -5.04 4.70 -1.55
N GLY A 85 -5.85 5.66 -1.96
CA GLY A 85 -7.28 5.66 -1.65
C GLY A 85 -8.02 4.42 -2.14
N THR A 86 -7.72 3.97 -3.35
CA THR A 86 -8.32 2.77 -3.95
C THR A 86 -7.71 1.46 -3.46
N THR A 87 -6.43 1.47 -3.08
CA THR A 87 -5.71 0.29 -2.55
C THR A 87 -6.05 -0.01 -1.09
N ILE A 88 -6.27 1.01 -0.26
CA ILE A 88 -6.49 0.79 1.18
C ILE A 88 -7.83 1.33 1.71
N GLY A 89 -8.31 2.47 1.19
CA GLY A 89 -9.50 3.13 1.70
C GLY A 89 -10.82 2.55 1.18
N LEU A 90 -10.84 2.20 -0.10
CA LEU A 90 -12.02 1.73 -0.81
C LEU A 90 -12.35 0.23 -0.62
N PRO A 91 -11.38 -0.70 -0.47
CA PRO A 91 -11.70 -2.13 -0.37
C PRO A 91 -12.64 -2.50 0.80
N PRO A 92 -12.56 -1.89 2.00
CA PRO A 92 -13.56 -2.16 3.04
C PRO A 92 -15.00 -1.82 2.63
N VAL A 93 -15.20 -0.78 1.82
CA VAL A 93 -16.52 -0.45 1.24
C VAL A 93 -16.91 -1.50 0.21
N TYR A 94 -16.00 -1.85 -0.70
CA TYR A 94 -16.25 -2.83 -1.75
C TYR A 94 -16.63 -4.20 -1.21
N HIS A 95 -15.92 -4.69 -0.19
CA HIS A 95 -16.11 -6.02 0.36
C HIS A 95 -17.19 -6.10 1.45
N HIS A 96 -17.37 -5.04 2.25
CA HIS A 96 -18.20 -5.10 3.46
C HIS A 96 -19.29 -4.04 3.55
N GLY A 97 -19.29 -3.02 2.69
CA GLY A 97 -20.39 -2.05 2.63
C GLY A 97 -21.73 -2.71 2.28
N SER A 98 -22.83 -2.07 2.66
CA SER A 98 -24.14 -2.44 2.12
C SER A 98 -24.21 -2.12 0.62
N GLU A 99 -25.20 -2.67 -0.09
CA GLU A 99 -25.35 -2.39 -1.52
C GLU A 99 -25.58 -0.89 -1.77
N GLU A 100 -26.33 -0.23 -0.90
CA GLU A 100 -26.58 1.22 -0.95
C GLU A 100 -25.28 2.02 -0.81
N LEU A 101 -24.40 1.63 0.14
CA LEU A 101 -23.08 2.27 0.27
C LEU A 101 -22.21 2.04 -0.95
N LYS A 102 -22.19 0.81 -1.50
CA LYS A 102 -21.37 0.51 -2.67
C LYS A 102 -21.81 1.31 -3.89
N GLN A 103 -23.12 1.38 -4.17
CA GLN A 103 -23.65 2.18 -5.27
C GLN A 103 -23.34 3.67 -5.13
N ARG A 104 -23.34 4.18 -3.90
CA ARG A 104 -23.10 5.60 -3.61
C ARG A 104 -21.62 6.00 -3.69
N VAL A 105 -20.71 5.09 -3.31
CA VAL A 105 -19.28 5.40 -3.13
C VAL A 105 -18.43 4.88 -4.29
N MET A 106 -18.62 3.62 -4.68
CA MET A 106 -17.72 2.93 -5.60
C MET A 106 -17.60 3.67 -6.95
N PRO A 107 -18.70 4.01 -7.66
CA PRO A 107 -18.59 4.57 -9.02
C PRO A 107 -17.75 5.85 -9.09
N ALA A 108 -17.89 6.75 -8.10
CA ALA A 108 -17.15 7.99 -8.07
C ALA A 108 -15.68 7.80 -7.70
N CYS A 109 -15.35 6.91 -6.74
CA CYS A 109 -13.93 6.66 -6.40
C CYS A 109 -13.20 5.91 -7.53
N VAL A 110 -13.83 4.94 -8.20
CA VAL A 110 -13.16 4.18 -9.28
C VAL A 110 -13.00 4.97 -10.58
N LYS A 111 -13.82 6.00 -10.81
CA LYS A 111 -13.66 6.96 -11.91
C LYS A 111 -12.70 8.11 -11.57
N GLY A 112 -12.18 8.16 -10.34
CA GLY A 112 -11.30 9.23 -9.87
C GLY A 112 -11.99 10.58 -9.63
N GLU A 113 -13.32 10.62 -9.57
CA GLU A 113 -14.11 11.83 -9.30
C GLU A 113 -14.06 12.22 -7.83
N LYS A 114 -13.98 11.21 -6.96
CA LYS A 114 -13.84 11.32 -5.51
C LYS A 114 -12.66 10.52 -4.99
N VAL A 115 -12.08 10.97 -3.89
CA VAL A 115 -10.92 10.32 -3.25
C VAL A 115 -11.35 9.67 -1.95
N CYS A 116 -10.80 8.49 -1.70
CA CYS A 116 -11.06 7.69 -0.53
C CYS A 116 -9.78 7.62 0.36
N CYS A 117 -9.89 7.40 1.67
CA CYS A 117 -8.74 7.10 2.55
C CYS A 117 -9.08 6.09 3.65
N LEU A 118 -8.06 5.47 4.25
CA LEU A 118 -8.17 4.54 5.38
C LEU A 118 -7.63 5.17 6.65
N ALA A 119 -8.48 5.39 7.65
CA ALA A 119 -8.16 6.10 8.88
C ALA A 119 -8.13 5.14 10.10
N ILE A 120 -6.96 4.53 10.33
CA ILE A 120 -6.75 3.54 11.40
C ILE A 120 -5.87 4.10 12.51
N THR A 121 -4.64 4.45 12.16
CA THR A 121 -3.58 4.81 13.10
C THR A 121 -3.94 6.04 13.91
N GLU A 122 -3.59 6.01 15.20
CA GLU A 122 -3.81 7.07 16.17
C GLU A 122 -2.47 7.48 16.81
N PRO A 123 -2.38 8.67 17.44
CA PRO A 123 -1.21 9.03 18.22
C PRO A 123 -0.84 8.01 19.30
N THR A 124 -1.84 7.32 19.88
CA THR A 124 -1.68 6.30 20.92
C THR A 124 -1.66 4.87 20.39
N ALA A 125 -1.94 4.63 19.10
CA ALA A 125 -2.09 3.29 18.53
C ALA A 125 -1.55 3.23 17.08
N GLY A 126 -0.29 2.79 16.96
CA GLY A 126 0.37 2.46 15.69
C GLY A 126 0.26 0.96 15.39
N SER A 127 1.32 0.21 15.69
CA SER A 127 1.35 -1.25 15.54
C SER A 127 0.30 -1.97 16.40
N ASP A 128 -0.07 -1.39 17.55
CA ASP A 128 -1.07 -1.93 18.47
C ASP A 128 -2.49 -1.41 18.16
N VAL A 129 -2.96 -1.72 16.95
CA VAL A 129 -4.28 -1.27 16.44
C VAL A 129 -5.44 -1.73 17.34
N ALA A 130 -5.30 -2.87 18.03
CA ALA A 130 -6.33 -3.41 18.90
C ALA A 130 -6.70 -2.47 20.07
N ASN A 131 -5.78 -1.58 20.44
CA ASN A 131 -5.91 -0.64 21.56
C ASN A 131 -6.22 0.81 21.15
N LEU A 132 -6.72 1.01 19.92
CA LEU A 132 -7.26 2.29 19.47
C LEU A 132 -8.31 2.86 20.44
N LYS A 133 -8.34 4.20 20.51
CA LYS A 133 -9.10 5.05 21.45
C LYS A 133 -10.21 5.82 20.78
N CYS A 134 -10.19 6.03 19.45
CA CYS A 134 -11.32 6.62 18.74
C CYS A 134 -12.58 5.77 18.97
N THR A 135 -13.68 6.41 19.38
CA THR A 135 -14.93 5.74 19.77
C THR A 135 -16.09 6.14 18.87
N ALA A 136 -17.03 5.23 18.65
CA ALA A 136 -18.30 5.52 18.02
C ALA A 136 -19.43 4.92 18.86
N LYS A 137 -20.31 5.76 19.40
CA LYS A 137 -21.46 5.34 20.22
C LYS A 137 -22.74 5.47 19.40
N LEU A 138 -23.53 4.41 19.29
CA LEU A 138 -24.82 4.45 18.61
C LEU A 138 -25.84 5.21 19.46
N GLU A 139 -26.42 6.27 18.91
CA GLU A 139 -27.47 7.09 19.51
C GLU A 139 -28.61 7.27 18.50
N GLY A 140 -29.70 6.52 18.69
CA GLY A 140 -30.81 6.50 17.75
C GLY A 140 -30.42 5.91 16.39
N ASP A 141 -30.42 6.76 15.35
CA ASP A 141 -30.16 6.39 13.95
C ASP A 141 -28.75 6.78 13.46
N HIS A 142 -27.87 7.25 14.35
CA HIS A 142 -26.50 7.64 14.03
C HIS A 142 -25.51 7.24 15.12
N TYR A 143 -24.25 7.12 14.75
CA TYR A 143 -23.12 7.03 15.65
C TYR A 143 -22.60 8.44 15.97
N ILE A 144 -22.25 8.69 17.22
CA ILE A 144 -21.44 9.82 17.64
C ILE A 144 -19.97 9.37 17.66
N LEU A 145 -19.20 9.86 16.70
CA LEU A 145 -17.78 9.52 16.50
C LEU A 145 -16.88 10.59 17.12
N ASN A 146 -15.96 10.14 17.97
CA ASN A 146 -15.01 10.99 18.69
C ASN A 146 -13.59 10.42 18.64
N GLY A 147 -12.60 11.30 18.52
CA GLY A 147 -11.18 10.97 18.63
C GLY A 147 -10.35 11.52 17.49
N GLU A 148 -9.23 10.87 17.21
CA GLU A 148 -8.23 11.40 16.28
C GLU A 148 -7.50 10.30 15.53
N LYS A 149 -7.00 10.63 14.34
CA LYS A 149 -6.22 9.76 13.47
C LYS A 149 -4.98 10.48 12.96
N LYS A 150 -3.90 9.74 12.76
CA LYS A 150 -2.58 10.28 12.43
C LYS A 150 -1.94 9.46 11.33
N TRP A 151 -1.21 10.14 10.46
CA TRP A 151 -0.53 9.55 9.30
C TRP A 151 -1.46 8.98 8.24
N ILE A 152 -2.61 9.62 8.02
CA ILE A 152 -3.62 9.13 7.08
C ILE A 152 -3.29 9.61 5.67
N THR A 153 -2.81 8.69 4.83
CA THR A 153 -2.60 8.91 3.39
C THR A 153 -3.90 9.34 2.73
N ASN A 154 -3.84 10.30 1.79
CA ASN A 154 -4.96 10.94 1.12
C ASN A 154 -5.94 11.73 2.01
N GLY A 155 -5.79 11.76 3.34
CA GLY A 155 -6.83 12.30 4.23
C GLY A 155 -7.23 13.75 3.94
N ILE A 156 -6.31 14.61 3.54
CA ILE A 156 -6.59 16.02 3.20
C ILE A 156 -7.36 16.16 1.87
N PHE A 157 -7.23 15.17 0.99
CA PHE A 157 -7.88 15.14 -0.32
C PHE A 157 -9.17 14.33 -0.30
N ALA A 158 -9.35 13.45 0.67
CA ALA A 158 -10.43 12.48 0.73
C ALA A 158 -11.82 13.13 0.84
N ASP A 159 -12.75 12.57 0.07
CA ASP A 159 -14.20 12.78 0.18
C ASP A 159 -14.83 11.73 1.11
N TYR A 160 -14.22 10.55 1.17
CA TYR A 160 -14.67 9.41 1.97
C TYR A 160 -13.56 8.87 2.87
N PHE A 161 -13.88 8.69 4.15
CA PHE A 161 -12.97 8.20 5.17
C PHE A 161 -13.50 6.86 5.69
N THR A 162 -12.77 5.77 5.44
CA THR A 162 -13.01 4.50 6.12
C THR A 162 -12.33 4.56 7.48
N VAL A 163 -13.08 4.75 8.56
CA VAL A 163 -12.56 5.01 9.90
C VAL A 163 -12.70 3.78 10.79
N ALA A 164 -11.59 3.36 11.40
CA ALA A 164 -11.62 2.36 12.46
C ALA A 164 -11.87 3.00 13.82
N CYS A 165 -12.94 2.57 14.49
CA CYS A 165 -13.36 3.12 15.77
C CYS A 165 -13.90 2.02 16.69
N ARG A 166 -13.88 2.28 18.00
CA ARG A 166 -14.39 1.36 19.01
C ARG A 166 -15.89 1.60 19.23
N THR A 167 -16.70 0.59 18.92
CA THR A 167 -18.15 0.59 19.21
C THR A 167 -18.49 -0.35 20.38
N GLY A 168 -17.56 -1.21 20.79
CA GLY A 168 -17.78 -2.22 21.83
C GLY A 168 -16.70 -2.24 22.91
N LYS A 169 -16.53 -3.42 23.53
CA LYS A 169 -15.57 -3.65 24.63
C LYS A 169 -14.10 -3.47 24.18
N PRO A 170 -13.14 -3.35 25.11
CA PRO A 170 -11.71 -3.37 24.79
C PRO A 170 -11.29 -4.59 23.95
N GLY A 171 -10.22 -4.43 23.17
CA GLY A 171 -9.67 -5.47 22.28
C GLY A 171 -10.27 -5.50 20.87
N VAL A 172 -9.83 -6.48 20.08
CA VAL A 172 -10.12 -6.60 18.63
C VAL A 172 -11.61 -6.75 18.31
N GLY A 173 -12.38 -7.39 19.19
CA GLY A 173 -13.81 -7.65 18.98
C GLY A 173 -14.73 -6.45 19.23
N GLY A 174 -14.19 -5.32 19.73
CA GLY A 174 -14.96 -4.09 19.90
C GLY A 174 -14.70 -3.03 18.83
N ILE A 175 -13.91 -3.34 17.80
CA ILE A 175 -13.56 -2.42 16.72
C ILE A 175 -14.52 -2.62 15.53
N SER A 176 -15.02 -1.51 15.01
CA SER A 176 -15.88 -1.42 13.83
C SER A 176 -15.25 -0.50 12.78
N LEU A 177 -15.80 -0.53 11.57
CA LEU A 177 -15.45 0.38 10.48
C LEU A 177 -16.67 1.23 10.12
N LEU A 178 -16.51 2.54 10.08
CA LEU A 178 -17.52 3.50 9.63
C LEU A 178 -17.05 4.20 8.36
N LEU A 179 -17.97 4.44 7.44
CA LEU A 179 -17.76 5.38 6.34
C LEU A 179 -18.14 6.80 6.80
N VAL A 180 -17.17 7.71 6.86
CA VAL A 180 -17.38 9.12 7.18
C VAL A 180 -17.17 9.97 5.93
N GLU A 181 -17.94 11.04 5.78
CA GLU A 181 -17.92 11.88 4.59
C GLU A 181 -17.33 13.25 4.90
N LYS A 182 -16.58 13.79 3.94
CA LYS A 182 -16.03 15.13 4.04
C LYS A 182 -17.12 16.17 4.27
N GLY A 183 -16.85 17.11 5.18
CA GLY A 183 -17.77 18.20 5.49
C GLY A 183 -18.84 17.86 6.54
N MET A 184 -18.88 16.62 7.05
CA MET A 184 -19.67 16.32 8.25
C MET A 184 -19.21 17.23 9.42
N PRO A 185 -20.12 17.91 10.14
CA PRO A 185 -19.75 18.76 11.27
C PRO A 185 -18.92 18.01 12.31
N GLY A 186 -17.86 18.65 12.81
CA GLY A 186 -16.93 18.06 13.78
C GLY A 186 -15.76 17.27 13.17
N LEU A 187 -15.74 17.07 11.85
CA LEU A 187 -14.60 16.47 11.14
C LEU A 187 -13.63 17.56 10.68
N GLU A 188 -12.40 17.54 11.19
CA GLU A 188 -11.33 18.40 10.69
C GLU A 188 -10.13 17.59 10.17
N THR A 189 -9.44 18.15 9.19
CA THR A 189 -8.24 17.55 8.58
C THR A 189 -7.11 18.58 8.53
N ARG A 190 -5.90 18.14 8.84
CA ARG A 190 -4.69 18.97 8.80
C ARG A 190 -3.55 18.20 8.15
N LYS A 191 -3.03 18.73 7.04
CA LYS A 191 -1.88 18.14 6.34
C LYS A 191 -0.64 18.10 7.25
N MET A 192 0.05 16.98 7.26
CA MET A 192 1.29 16.78 8.02
C MET A 192 2.52 17.03 7.14
N LYS A 193 3.56 17.63 7.73
CA LYS A 193 4.85 17.84 7.05
C LYS A 193 5.74 16.62 7.29
N CYS A 194 5.73 15.68 6.34
CA CYS A 194 6.54 14.46 6.37
C CYS A 194 7.91 14.66 5.69
N SER A 195 8.87 13.76 5.93
CA SER A 195 10.20 13.81 5.29
C SER A 195 10.17 13.58 3.77
N GLY A 196 9.15 12.87 3.27
CA GLY A 196 8.94 12.59 1.86
C GLY A 196 7.47 12.22 1.58
N ALA A 197 7.19 11.70 0.39
CA ALA A 197 5.86 11.33 -0.09
C ALA A 197 4.88 12.52 -0.06
N TRP A 198 5.35 13.71 -0.42
CA TRP A 198 4.65 14.97 -0.11
C TRP A 198 3.33 15.15 -0.87
N SER A 199 3.23 14.57 -2.06
CA SER A 199 2.00 14.57 -2.86
C SER A 199 0.98 13.52 -2.43
N SER A 200 1.27 12.69 -1.43
CA SER A 200 0.34 11.67 -0.91
C SER A 200 -0.68 12.20 0.10
N GLY A 201 -0.57 13.47 0.51
CA GLY A 201 -1.56 14.10 1.38
C GLY A 201 -1.66 13.47 2.78
N THR A 202 -0.54 13.05 3.37
CA THR A 202 -0.52 12.50 4.74
C THR A 202 -1.12 13.49 5.75
N THR A 203 -2.08 13.03 6.55
CA THR A 203 -2.99 13.91 7.28
C THR A 203 -3.22 13.50 8.72
N TYR A 204 -3.40 14.50 9.58
CA TYR A 204 -3.97 14.38 10.90
C TYR A 204 -5.46 14.67 10.83
N ILE A 205 -6.30 13.85 11.46
CA ILE A 205 -7.76 13.96 11.41
C ILE A 205 -8.29 14.01 12.84
N THR A 206 -9.24 14.88 13.10
CA THR A 206 -9.97 14.96 14.37
C THR A 206 -11.47 14.78 14.12
N PHE A 207 -12.13 14.12 15.06
CA PHE A 207 -13.56 13.90 15.10
C PHE A 207 -14.06 14.38 16.46
N ASP A 208 -14.92 15.41 16.45
CA ASP A 208 -15.57 15.97 17.63
C ASP A 208 -17.08 15.89 17.46
N ASP A 209 -17.71 14.95 18.17
CA ASP A 209 -19.15 14.65 18.11
C ASP A 209 -19.72 14.51 16.68
N VAL A 210 -18.96 13.87 15.79
CA VAL A 210 -19.37 13.68 14.39
C VAL A 210 -20.53 12.70 14.31
N LYS A 211 -21.67 13.16 13.77
CA LYS A 211 -22.88 12.36 13.58
C LYS A 211 -22.79 11.55 12.28
N VAL A 212 -22.49 10.27 12.40
CA VAL A 212 -22.36 9.35 11.26
C VAL A 212 -23.61 8.47 11.17
N PRO A 213 -24.38 8.47 10.07
CA PRO A 213 -25.58 7.65 9.95
C PRO A 213 -25.31 6.17 10.25
N LYS A 214 -26.24 5.47 10.92
CA LYS A 214 -26.10 4.05 11.25
C LYS A 214 -25.86 3.19 10.00
N GLY A 215 -26.48 3.58 8.87
CA GLY A 215 -26.30 2.93 7.57
C GLY A 215 -24.88 3.04 6.99
N ASN A 216 -24.01 3.87 7.54
CA ASN A 216 -22.61 4.00 7.14
C ASN A 216 -21.67 2.99 7.84
N LEU A 217 -22.21 2.10 8.69
CA LEU A 217 -21.46 0.97 9.22
C LEU A 217 -21.04 0.01 8.09
N LEU A 218 -19.74 -0.30 8.00
CA LEU A 218 -19.22 -1.27 7.05
C LEU A 218 -19.26 -2.68 7.69
N GLY A 219 -20.15 -3.52 7.19
CA GLY A 219 -20.37 -4.87 7.68
C GLY A 219 -21.10 -4.90 9.01
N LYS A 220 -20.54 -5.59 10.00
CA LYS A 220 -21.15 -5.76 11.33
C LYS A 220 -20.31 -5.09 12.42
N GLU A 221 -20.97 -4.59 13.45
CA GLU A 221 -20.29 -4.06 14.64
C GLU A 221 -19.33 -5.10 15.25
N GLY A 222 -18.16 -4.64 15.70
CA GLY A 222 -17.13 -5.49 16.32
C GLY A 222 -16.36 -6.39 15.35
N LYS A 223 -16.66 -6.33 14.04
CA LYS A 223 -15.95 -7.08 12.99
C LYS A 223 -14.92 -6.26 12.21
N GLY A 224 -14.78 -4.97 12.52
CA GLY A 224 -13.89 -4.05 11.82
C GLY A 224 -12.43 -4.51 11.81
N PHE A 225 -11.91 -5.01 12.93
CA PHE A 225 -10.53 -5.51 12.98
C PHE A 225 -10.30 -6.67 12.00
N GLN A 226 -11.24 -7.61 11.91
CA GLN A 226 -11.17 -8.73 10.99
C GLN A 226 -11.17 -8.25 9.53
N TYR A 227 -12.04 -7.30 9.19
CA TYR A 227 -12.12 -6.73 7.83
C TYR A 227 -10.82 -6.02 7.44
N MET A 228 -10.22 -5.24 8.34
CA MET A 228 -8.91 -4.61 8.09
C MET A 228 -7.81 -5.64 7.84
N MET A 229 -7.73 -6.70 8.65
CA MET A 229 -6.72 -7.75 8.48
C MET A 229 -6.83 -8.48 7.12
N GLN A 230 -8.04 -8.61 6.57
CA GLN A 230 -8.25 -9.21 5.25
C GLN A 230 -7.66 -8.33 4.14
N ASN A 231 -7.71 -7.00 4.28
CA ASN A 231 -7.15 -6.07 3.30
C ASN A 231 -5.62 -5.94 3.39
N PHE A 232 -5.04 -6.05 4.58
CA PHE A 232 -3.61 -5.78 4.79
C PHE A 232 -2.65 -6.67 4.01
N ASN A 233 -3.04 -7.90 3.66
CA ASN A 233 -2.16 -8.75 2.84
C ASN A 233 -2.07 -8.23 1.39
N HIS A 234 -3.17 -7.74 0.83
CA HIS A 234 -3.20 -7.13 -0.49
C HIS A 234 -2.44 -5.80 -0.50
N GLU A 235 -2.66 -4.96 0.52
CA GLU A 235 -1.86 -3.74 0.72
C GLU A 235 -0.36 -4.04 0.78
N ARG A 236 0.07 -5.05 1.54
CA ARG A 236 1.48 -5.43 1.64
C ARG A 236 2.06 -5.92 0.31
N PHE A 237 1.27 -6.65 -0.47
CA PHE A 237 1.66 -7.04 -1.82
C PHE A 237 1.95 -5.81 -2.70
N ALA A 238 1.10 -4.78 -2.65
CA ALA A 238 1.35 -3.51 -3.34
C ALA A 238 2.64 -2.84 -2.85
N PHE A 239 2.91 -2.83 -1.54
CA PHE A 239 4.18 -2.34 -0.98
C PHE A 239 5.41 -3.10 -1.51
N CYS A 240 5.32 -4.43 -1.64
CA CYS A 240 6.41 -5.23 -2.21
C CYS A 240 6.67 -4.85 -3.68
N ALA A 241 5.61 -4.71 -4.48
CA ALA A 241 5.70 -4.31 -5.88
C ALA A 241 6.34 -2.93 -6.05
N MET A 242 5.81 -1.91 -5.36
CA MET A 242 6.36 -0.55 -5.39
C MET A 242 7.82 -0.50 -4.94
N SER A 243 8.15 -1.11 -3.79
CA SER A 243 9.51 -1.08 -3.23
C SER A 243 10.53 -1.75 -4.16
N THR A 244 10.15 -2.89 -4.74
CA THR A 244 11.01 -3.62 -5.70
C THR A 244 11.27 -2.77 -6.95
N ARG A 245 10.24 -2.10 -7.49
CA ARG A 245 10.43 -1.18 -8.61
C ARG A 245 11.30 0.01 -8.22
N PHE A 246 11.08 0.62 -7.06
CA PHE A 246 11.91 1.75 -6.64
C PHE A 246 13.38 1.37 -6.48
N ALA A 247 13.68 0.16 -6.00
CA ALA A 247 15.03 -0.38 -6.01
C ALA A 247 15.59 -0.54 -7.45
N ARG A 248 14.78 -1.03 -8.40
CA ARG A 248 15.13 -1.07 -9.84
C ARG A 248 15.39 0.33 -10.41
N VAL A 249 14.58 1.33 -10.06
CA VAL A 249 14.80 2.73 -10.50
C VAL A 249 16.15 3.25 -10.00
N CYS A 250 16.49 3.03 -8.73
CA CYS A 250 17.80 3.39 -8.19
C CYS A 250 18.95 2.73 -8.97
N LEU A 251 18.82 1.44 -9.31
CA LEU A 251 19.81 0.72 -10.11
C LEU A 251 19.92 1.26 -11.54
N GLU A 252 18.78 1.45 -12.23
CA GLU A 252 18.71 1.94 -13.60
C GLU A 252 19.31 3.34 -13.73
N GLU A 253 18.94 4.26 -12.84
CA GLU A 253 19.48 5.63 -12.83
C GLU A 253 20.99 5.63 -12.49
N SER A 254 21.43 4.74 -11.59
CA SER A 254 22.85 4.56 -11.28
C SER A 254 23.66 4.08 -12.47
N LEU A 255 23.16 3.10 -13.22
CA LEU A 255 23.79 2.60 -14.44
C LEU A 255 23.90 3.69 -15.51
N LYS A 256 22.79 4.40 -15.77
CA LYS A 256 22.76 5.51 -16.74
C LYS A 256 23.75 6.61 -16.38
N PHE A 257 23.77 7.04 -15.12
CA PHE A 257 24.69 8.09 -14.68
C PHE A 257 26.14 7.61 -14.69
N ALA A 258 26.41 6.41 -14.18
CA ALA A 258 27.76 5.88 -14.10
C ALA A 258 28.38 5.62 -15.48
N GLY A 259 27.54 5.31 -16.49
CA GLY A 259 27.96 5.13 -17.88
C GLY A 259 28.41 6.41 -18.56
N LYS A 260 27.92 7.59 -18.14
CA LYS A 260 28.23 8.89 -18.78
C LYS A 260 29.14 9.79 -17.96
N ARG A 261 29.05 9.78 -16.62
CA ARG A 261 29.83 10.67 -15.75
C ARG A 261 31.30 10.26 -15.76
N LYS A 262 32.20 11.21 -16.02
CA LYS A 262 33.66 10.97 -16.01
C LYS A 262 34.34 11.50 -14.75
N THR A 263 35.27 10.73 -14.21
CA THR A 263 36.22 11.12 -13.16
C THR A 263 37.55 10.42 -13.43
N PHE A 264 38.66 11.11 -13.16
CA PHE A 264 40.01 10.55 -13.35
C PHE A 264 40.20 9.92 -14.75
N GLY A 265 39.77 10.64 -15.80
CA GLY A 265 39.97 10.24 -17.20
C GLY A 265 39.05 9.14 -17.75
N LYS A 266 38.15 8.55 -16.94
CA LYS A 266 37.27 7.44 -17.35
C LYS A 266 35.86 7.59 -16.81
N THR A 267 34.88 6.88 -17.36
CA THR A 267 33.50 6.91 -16.83
C THR A 267 33.44 6.23 -15.46
N LEU A 268 32.47 6.61 -14.62
CA LEU A 268 32.33 6.05 -13.27
C LEU A 268 32.24 4.52 -13.31
N ILE A 269 31.50 3.94 -14.26
CA ILE A 269 31.35 2.49 -14.41
C ILE A 269 32.67 1.77 -14.73
N GLN A 270 33.70 2.48 -15.22
CA GLN A 270 35.03 1.91 -15.45
C GLN A 270 35.87 1.79 -14.17
N HIS A 271 35.41 2.31 -13.03
CA HIS A 271 36.03 2.08 -11.72
C HIS A 271 35.47 0.80 -11.05
N PRO A 272 36.31 -0.16 -10.61
CA PRO A 272 35.85 -1.41 -10.00
C PRO A 272 34.90 -1.23 -8.81
N VAL A 273 35.15 -0.21 -7.97
CA VAL A 273 34.33 0.10 -6.80
C VAL A 273 32.89 0.48 -7.16
N ILE A 274 32.67 1.10 -8.32
CA ILE A 274 31.32 1.41 -8.82
C ILE A 274 30.64 0.17 -9.36
N ARG A 275 31.37 -0.67 -10.11
CA ARG A 275 30.83 -1.95 -10.61
C ARG A 275 30.41 -2.88 -9.48
N PHE A 276 31.17 -2.92 -8.39
CA PHE A 276 30.80 -3.71 -7.21
C PHE A 276 29.46 -3.27 -6.63
N LYS A 277 29.23 -1.96 -6.46
CA LYS A 277 27.96 -1.41 -5.97
C LYS A 277 26.80 -1.78 -6.88
N VAL A 278 26.98 -1.61 -8.19
CA VAL A 278 25.98 -1.97 -9.21
C VAL A 278 25.66 -3.46 -9.18
N ALA A 279 26.68 -4.32 -9.11
CA ALA A 279 26.50 -5.77 -9.05
C ALA A 279 25.70 -6.19 -7.81
N GLU A 280 26.00 -5.60 -6.65
CA GLU A 280 25.30 -5.93 -5.41
C GLU A 280 23.85 -5.43 -5.39
N MET A 281 23.59 -4.22 -5.93
CA MET A 281 22.22 -3.74 -6.15
C MET A 281 21.45 -4.70 -7.07
N ALA A 282 22.03 -5.06 -8.22
CA ALA A 282 21.38 -5.96 -9.18
C ALA A 282 21.07 -7.34 -8.59
N ARG A 283 22.04 -7.96 -7.91
CA ARG A 283 21.87 -9.27 -7.26
C ARG A 283 20.69 -9.28 -6.27
N GLN A 284 20.59 -8.26 -5.43
CA GLN A 284 19.53 -8.16 -4.44
C GLN A 284 18.16 -7.86 -5.07
N VAL A 285 18.12 -6.96 -6.06
CA VAL A 285 16.90 -6.60 -6.78
C VAL A 285 16.31 -7.81 -7.50
N GLU A 286 17.11 -8.57 -8.25
CA GLU A 286 16.61 -9.73 -8.99
C GLU A 286 16.11 -10.84 -8.05
N ALA A 287 16.85 -11.14 -6.97
CA ALA A 287 16.40 -12.11 -5.97
C ALA A 287 15.06 -11.71 -5.33
N THR A 288 14.90 -10.42 -5.03
CA THR A 288 13.69 -9.87 -4.43
C THR A 288 12.50 -9.94 -5.40
N HIS A 289 12.71 -9.61 -6.67
CA HIS A 289 11.67 -9.70 -7.68
C HIS A 289 11.18 -11.12 -7.91
N ASN A 290 12.09 -12.11 -7.95
CA ASN A 290 11.70 -13.51 -8.07
C ASN A 290 10.81 -13.97 -6.90
N TRP A 291 11.10 -13.52 -5.67
CA TRP A 291 10.23 -13.81 -4.53
C TRP A 291 8.86 -13.14 -4.68
N LEU A 292 8.81 -11.87 -5.10
CA LEU A 292 7.55 -11.18 -5.37
C LEU A 292 6.73 -11.88 -6.46
N GLU A 293 7.34 -12.27 -7.58
CA GLU A 293 6.66 -13.02 -8.64
C GLU A 293 6.16 -14.38 -8.14
N TRP A 294 6.92 -15.08 -7.29
CA TRP A 294 6.44 -16.30 -6.66
C TRP A 294 5.18 -16.07 -5.82
N ILE A 295 5.14 -15.01 -4.99
CA ILE A 295 3.93 -14.66 -4.23
C ILE A 295 2.77 -14.36 -5.19
N THR A 296 3.04 -13.60 -6.25
CA THR A 296 2.05 -13.22 -7.28
C THR A 296 1.45 -14.45 -7.95
N TYR A 297 2.29 -15.41 -8.33
CA TYR A 297 1.88 -16.68 -8.90
C TYR A 297 0.99 -17.47 -7.94
N GLN A 298 1.40 -17.58 -6.67
CA GLN A 298 0.62 -18.29 -5.65
C GLN A 298 -0.74 -17.62 -5.38
N LEU A 299 -0.81 -16.28 -5.38
CA LEU A 299 -2.07 -15.55 -5.24
C LEU A 299 -3.07 -15.85 -6.38
N ASN A 300 -2.58 -16.23 -7.56
CA ASN A 300 -3.41 -16.59 -8.71
C ASN A 300 -3.79 -18.08 -8.76
N THR A 301 -2.93 -18.96 -8.25
CA THR A 301 -3.06 -20.41 -8.45
C THR A 301 -3.49 -21.18 -7.22
N MET A 302 -3.20 -20.66 -6.02
CA MET A 302 -3.56 -21.31 -4.76
C MET A 302 -5.05 -21.05 -4.43
N PRO A 303 -5.79 -22.05 -3.94
CA PRO A 303 -7.16 -21.85 -3.49
C PRO A 303 -7.25 -20.74 -2.44
N LYS A 304 -8.28 -19.89 -2.52
CA LYS A 304 -8.41 -18.66 -1.72
C LYS A 304 -8.18 -18.87 -0.21
N LEU A 305 -8.79 -19.90 0.38
CA LEU A 305 -8.65 -20.18 1.82
C LEU A 305 -7.23 -20.60 2.19
N GLU A 306 -6.59 -21.38 1.32
CA GLU A 306 -5.20 -21.80 1.51
C GLU A 306 -4.24 -20.63 1.35
N ALA A 307 -4.45 -19.77 0.36
CA ALA A 307 -3.69 -18.54 0.15
C ALA A 307 -3.75 -17.61 1.36
N MET A 308 -4.94 -17.41 1.93
CA MET A 308 -5.14 -16.62 3.15
C MET A 308 -4.37 -17.17 4.35
N LEU A 309 -4.23 -18.51 4.44
CA LEU A 309 -3.55 -19.18 5.54
C LEU A 309 -2.03 -19.18 5.35
N LYS A 310 -1.54 -19.47 4.13
CA LYS A 310 -0.11 -19.69 3.86
C LYS A 310 0.63 -18.42 3.47
N LEU A 311 0.02 -17.53 2.68
CA LEU A 311 0.76 -16.42 2.07
C LEU A 311 0.91 -15.20 2.97
N GLY A 312 0.12 -15.06 4.04
CA GLY A 312 0.21 -13.90 4.95
C GLY A 312 1.60 -13.73 5.56
N GLY A 313 2.21 -14.82 6.05
CA GLY A 313 3.56 -14.80 6.59
C GLY A 313 4.62 -14.53 5.54
N HIS A 314 4.54 -15.19 4.37
CA HIS A 314 5.47 -14.96 3.26
C HIS A 314 5.42 -13.53 2.73
N THR A 315 4.23 -12.94 2.62
CA THR A 315 4.04 -11.56 2.16
C THR A 315 4.62 -10.56 3.16
N ALA A 316 4.44 -10.80 4.47
CA ALA A 316 5.05 -9.98 5.51
C ALA A 316 6.59 -9.99 5.42
N LEU A 317 7.19 -11.18 5.30
CA LEU A 317 8.65 -11.31 5.16
C LEU A 317 9.16 -10.69 3.86
N CYS A 318 8.43 -10.86 2.75
CA CYS A 318 8.76 -10.25 1.47
C CYS A 318 8.71 -8.72 1.55
N LYS A 319 7.76 -8.12 2.29
CA LYS A 319 7.71 -6.67 2.50
C LYS A 319 8.98 -6.16 3.18
N VAL A 320 9.47 -6.87 4.19
CA VAL A 320 10.75 -6.52 4.85
C VAL A 320 11.91 -6.64 3.87
N GLN A 321 11.98 -7.73 3.10
CA GLN A 321 13.01 -7.92 2.09
C GLN A 321 13.02 -6.77 1.06
N CYS A 322 11.86 -6.47 0.46
CA CYS A 322 11.76 -5.46 -0.59
C CYS A 322 12.12 -4.06 -0.09
N THR A 323 11.69 -3.70 1.12
CA THR A 323 11.98 -2.39 1.70
C THR A 323 13.44 -2.23 2.13
N LYS A 324 14.08 -3.29 2.65
CA LYS A 324 15.53 -3.30 2.93
C LYS A 324 16.38 -3.19 1.67
N VAL A 325 15.98 -3.88 0.60
CA VAL A 325 16.67 -3.78 -0.70
C VAL A 325 16.48 -2.40 -1.31
N MET A 326 15.28 -1.81 -1.19
CA MET A 326 15.04 -0.42 -1.59
C MET A 326 15.94 0.55 -0.81
N GLU A 327 16.03 0.42 0.52
CA GLU A 327 16.91 1.25 1.37
C GLU A 327 18.37 1.13 0.94
N TYR A 328 18.85 -0.11 0.74
CA TYR A 328 20.21 -0.37 0.26
C TYR A 328 20.47 0.27 -1.10
N CYS A 329 19.57 0.08 -2.07
CA CYS A 329 19.72 0.62 -3.42
C CYS A 329 19.63 2.16 -3.45
N ALA A 330 18.74 2.76 -2.65
CA ALA A 330 18.64 4.21 -2.55
C ALA A 330 19.92 4.82 -1.98
N ARG A 331 20.48 4.23 -0.92
CA ARG A 331 21.76 4.65 -0.34
C ARG A 331 22.91 4.53 -1.35
N GLU A 332 23.02 3.39 -2.03
CA GLU A 332 24.11 3.17 -3.00
C GLU A 332 23.97 4.04 -4.25
N ALA A 333 22.76 4.24 -4.75
CA ALA A 333 22.49 5.19 -5.82
C ALA A 333 22.88 6.61 -5.41
N ALA A 334 22.53 7.05 -4.19
CA ALA A 334 22.93 8.36 -3.70
C ALA A 334 24.45 8.54 -3.69
N GLN A 335 25.20 7.52 -3.25
CA GLN A 335 26.67 7.53 -3.29
C GLN A 335 27.24 7.56 -4.72
N ILE A 336 26.63 6.84 -5.67
CA ILE A 336 27.05 6.88 -7.07
C ILE A 336 26.80 8.26 -7.69
N PHE A 337 25.69 8.91 -7.34
CA PHE A 337 25.34 10.26 -7.80
C PHE A 337 26.14 11.37 -7.10
N GLY A 338 26.69 11.11 -5.92
CA GLY A 338 27.40 12.09 -5.11
C GLY A 338 26.50 13.29 -4.79
N GLY A 339 27.02 14.51 -4.94
CA GLY A 339 26.30 15.75 -4.62
C GLY A 339 24.97 15.93 -5.36
N LEU A 340 24.77 15.29 -6.53
CA LEU A 340 23.49 15.36 -7.25
C LEU A 340 22.35 14.65 -6.51
N SER A 341 22.65 13.70 -5.63
CA SER A 341 21.63 13.04 -4.79
C SER A 341 21.18 13.87 -3.58
N TYR A 342 21.88 14.97 -3.30
CA TYR A 342 21.58 15.87 -2.19
C TYR A 342 20.72 17.06 -2.62
N SER A 343 20.68 17.37 -3.91
CA SER A 343 19.92 18.48 -4.47
C SER A 343 18.60 17.97 -5.05
N ARG A 344 17.50 18.66 -4.75
CA ARG A 344 16.19 18.39 -5.37
C ARG A 344 16.22 18.80 -6.85
N GLY A 345 15.54 18.01 -7.68
CA GLY A 345 15.43 18.27 -9.12
C GLY A 345 16.66 17.87 -9.94
N GLY A 346 16.62 18.22 -11.24
CA GLY A 346 17.71 17.94 -12.16
C GLY A 346 18.01 16.44 -12.33
N GLN A 347 19.25 16.14 -12.69
CA GLN A 347 19.60 14.78 -13.12
C GLN A 347 19.55 13.71 -12.01
N GLY A 348 19.60 14.12 -10.74
CA GLY A 348 19.58 13.24 -9.57
C GLY A 348 18.21 13.13 -8.89
N GLU A 349 17.17 13.77 -9.44
CA GLU A 349 15.88 13.98 -8.76
C GLU A 349 15.22 12.70 -8.24
N LYS A 350 15.26 11.61 -9.02
CA LYS A 350 14.65 10.34 -8.63
C LYS A 350 15.40 9.70 -7.48
N VAL A 351 16.74 9.77 -7.52
CA VAL A 351 17.59 9.21 -6.49
C VAL A 351 17.46 10.00 -5.19
N GLU A 352 17.49 11.34 -5.27
CA GLU A 352 17.22 12.22 -4.11
C GLU A 352 15.87 11.89 -3.48
N ARG A 353 14.81 11.88 -4.28
CA ARG A 353 13.45 11.66 -3.81
C ARG A 353 13.28 10.28 -3.17
N LEU A 354 13.70 9.22 -3.86
CA LEU A 354 13.61 7.88 -3.31
C LEU A 354 14.44 7.73 -2.03
N ASN A 355 15.60 8.39 -1.92
CA ASN A 355 16.43 8.37 -0.72
C ASN A 355 15.73 8.99 0.50
N ARG A 356 15.04 10.13 0.36
CA ARG A 356 14.24 10.69 1.47
C ARG A 356 12.92 9.96 1.73
N GLU A 357 12.42 9.22 0.74
CA GLU A 357 11.15 8.48 0.82
C GLU A 357 11.28 7.03 1.34
N VAL A 358 12.50 6.52 1.55
CA VAL A 358 12.73 5.15 2.07
C VAL A 358 11.88 4.85 3.30
N ARG A 359 11.84 5.77 4.28
CA ARG A 359 11.09 5.55 5.53
C ARG A 359 9.58 5.53 5.34
N ALA A 360 9.07 6.18 4.29
CA ALA A 360 7.68 6.04 3.90
C ALA A 360 7.38 4.61 3.43
N MET A 361 8.29 3.90 2.77
CA MET A 361 8.03 2.50 2.40
C MET A 361 8.31 1.51 3.53
N ALA A 362 9.36 1.75 4.32
CA ALA A 362 9.83 0.80 5.33
C ALA A 362 8.90 0.69 6.56
N ILE A 363 8.24 1.77 6.98
CA ILE A 363 7.52 1.84 8.26
C ILE A 363 6.02 1.47 8.17
N PRO A 364 5.17 2.15 7.36
CA PRO A 364 3.75 1.81 7.24
C PRO A 364 3.52 0.48 6.49
N GLY A 365 2.26 0.01 6.50
CA GLY A 365 1.90 -1.36 6.10
C GLY A 365 2.35 -2.45 7.10
N GLY A 366 2.96 -2.02 8.22
CA GLY A 366 3.58 -2.84 9.26
C GLY A 366 5.10 -2.63 9.28
N SER A 367 5.66 -2.26 10.44
CA SER A 367 7.11 -2.08 10.60
C SER A 367 7.86 -3.40 10.41
N GLU A 368 9.18 -3.31 10.23
CA GLU A 368 10.02 -4.49 10.07
C GLU A 368 9.86 -5.49 11.21
N GLU A 369 9.83 -5.02 12.45
CA GLU A 369 9.69 -5.84 13.65
C GLU A 369 8.35 -6.58 13.65
N ILE A 370 7.27 -5.87 13.33
CA ILE A 370 5.93 -6.45 13.28
C ILE A 370 5.80 -7.47 12.15
N MET A 371 6.42 -7.21 10.99
CA MET A 371 6.36 -8.13 9.85
C MET A 371 7.23 -9.37 10.07
N LEU A 372 8.40 -9.24 10.68
CA LEU A 372 9.24 -10.38 11.05
C LEU A 372 8.54 -11.25 12.09
N ASP A 373 7.98 -10.65 13.15
CA ASP A 373 7.21 -11.37 14.17
C ASP A 373 5.97 -12.05 13.56
N LEU A 374 5.22 -11.35 12.69
CA LEU A 374 4.08 -11.92 11.98
C LEU A 374 4.50 -13.13 11.12
N GLY A 375 5.60 -13.02 10.38
CA GLY A 375 6.14 -14.11 9.56
C GLY A 375 6.43 -15.37 10.37
N VAL A 376 7.07 -15.21 11.54
CA VAL A 376 7.35 -16.32 12.46
C VAL A 376 6.05 -16.88 13.05
N LYS A 377 5.15 -16.03 13.56
CA LYS A 377 3.86 -16.46 14.14
C LYS A 377 3.00 -17.26 13.17
N GLN A 378 2.94 -16.85 11.90
CA GLN A 378 2.20 -17.61 10.88
C GLN A 378 2.84 -18.97 10.61
N SER A 379 4.17 -19.03 10.51
CA SER A 379 4.91 -20.29 10.32
C SER A 379 4.69 -21.24 11.51
N THR A 380 4.76 -20.74 12.75
CA THR A 380 4.49 -21.53 13.96
C THR A 380 3.06 -22.06 13.97
N LYS A 381 2.07 -21.23 13.63
CA LYS A 381 0.66 -21.63 13.55
C LYS A 381 0.45 -22.74 12.52
N LEU A 382 1.05 -22.62 11.34
CA LEU A 382 1.02 -23.64 10.30
C LEU A 382 1.62 -24.97 10.77
N ALA A 383 2.77 -24.93 11.45
CA ALA A 383 3.41 -26.11 12.00
C ALA A 383 2.53 -26.81 13.06
N GLN A 384 1.87 -26.05 13.93
CA GLN A 384 0.92 -26.58 14.92
C GLN A 384 -0.28 -27.25 14.23
N MET A 385 -0.86 -26.60 13.22
CA MET A 385 -1.97 -27.19 12.45
C MET A 385 -1.54 -28.48 11.76
N ALA A 386 -0.37 -28.50 11.11
CA ALA A 386 0.16 -29.69 10.46
C ALA A 386 0.35 -30.85 11.45
N LYS A 387 0.86 -30.56 12.65
CA LYS A 387 0.99 -31.55 13.74
C LYS A 387 -0.37 -32.11 14.16
N MET A 388 -1.37 -31.25 14.39
CA MET A 388 -2.73 -31.68 14.73
C MET A 388 -3.35 -32.58 13.66
N PHE A 389 -3.15 -32.26 12.38
CA PHE A 389 -3.65 -33.11 11.28
C PHE A 389 -2.92 -34.45 11.20
N ALA A 390 -1.61 -34.47 11.43
CA ALA A 390 -0.83 -35.71 11.47
C ALA A 390 -1.25 -36.62 12.63
N GLU A 391 -1.54 -36.05 13.80
CA GLU A 391 -2.03 -36.79 14.98
C GLU A 391 -3.46 -37.29 14.82
N ALA A 392 -4.29 -36.60 14.03
CA ALA A 392 -5.67 -37.00 13.74
C ALA A 392 -5.80 -38.00 12.58
N ALA A 393 -4.73 -38.26 11.83
CA ALA A 393 -4.74 -39.22 10.73
C ALA A 393 -4.87 -40.66 11.27
N PRO A 394 -5.73 -41.52 10.68
CA PRO A 394 -5.83 -42.91 11.10
C PRO A 394 -4.46 -43.58 10.96
N GLN A 395 -3.98 -44.24 12.03
CA GLN A 395 -2.79 -45.08 11.90
C GLN A 395 -3.07 -46.16 10.84
N PRO A 396 -2.15 -46.41 9.91
CA PRO A 396 -2.33 -47.49 8.94
C PRO A 396 -2.56 -48.78 9.72
N GLN A 397 -3.69 -49.45 9.48
CA GLN A 397 -3.93 -50.78 10.01
C GLN A 397 -2.74 -51.64 9.57
N ALA A 398 -1.94 -52.08 10.55
CA ALA A 398 -0.89 -53.05 10.29
C ALA A 398 -1.55 -54.25 9.59
N ALA A 399 -1.20 -54.45 8.32
CA ALA A 399 -1.60 -55.64 7.60
C ALA A 399 -1.08 -56.83 8.40
N LYS A 400 -1.99 -57.55 9.07
CA LYS A 400 -1.67 -58.85 9.65
C LYS A 400 -1.36 -59.78 8.48
N LEU A 401 -0.08 -60.13 8.33
CA LEU A 401 0.41 -61.18 7.44
C LEU A 401 -0.15 -62.54 7.87
#